data_AF-A0ABD5HG17-F1
#
_entry.id   AF-A0ABD5HG17-F1
#
_cell.length_a   1.000
_cell.length_b   1.000
_cell.length_c   1.000
_cell.angle_alpha   90.00
_cell.angle_beta   90.00
_cell.angle_gamma   90.00
#
_symmetry.space_group_name_H-M   'P 1'
#
loop_
_entity.id
_entity.type
_entity.pdbx_description
1 polymer ?
#
loop_
_entity_poly.entity_id
_entity_poly.type
_entity_poly.pdbx_seq_one_letter_code
_entity_poly.pdbx_strand_id
1 'polypeptide(L)'
;MQCHPEYNNECPWFEHTETGLTSNGRQHCPYTNPNASEQQLVRRLQHLLPDATPRVGKDDWQCTQCESNYYGEHYCLTCRTRDFSQSKWVTS
;
A
#
# COMPACT_ATOMS: atom_id res chain seq x y z
N MET A 1 20.89 7.96 8.01
CA MET A 1 20.09 6.79 7.62
C MET A 1 20.12 6.71 6.11
N GLN A 2 20.67 5.62 5.56
CA GLN A 2 20.93 5.43 4.13
C GLN A 2 19.83 4.54 3.54
N CYS A 3 19.29 4.94 2.38
CA CYS A 3 18.57 4.01 1.49
C CYS A 3 19.49 2.80 1.20
N HIS A 4 18.93 1.67 0.76
CA HIS A 4 19.77 0.57 0.28
C HIS A 4 20.76 1.11 -0.77
N PRO A 5 22.08 0.82 -0.65
CA PRO A 5 23.13 1.49 -1.42
C PRO A 5 23.04 1.28 -2.94
N GLU A 6 22.15 0.40 -3.38
CA GLU A 6 21.90 0.07 -4.78
C GLU A 6 21.00 1.12 -5.48
N TYR A 7 20.35 2.00 -4.72
CA TYR A 7 19.47 3.05 -5.24
C TYR A 7 20.15 4.41 -5.06
N ASN A 8 20.91 4.82 -6.09
CA ASN A 8 21.77 6.02 -6.03
C ASN A 8 20.99 7.33 -5.78
N ASN A 9 19.71 7.44 -6.18
CA ASN A 9 19.01 8.73 -6.20
C ASN A 9 17.49 8.68 -5.95
N GLU A 10 16.87 7.50 -5.94
CA GLU A 10 15.42 7.36 -5.74
C GLU A 10 15.18 6.19 -4.80
N CYS A 11 14.91 6.49 -3.53
CA CYS A 11 14.44 5.50 -2.56
C CYS A 11 13.14 4.88 -3.16
N PRO A 12 13.02 3.55 -3.25
CA PRO A 12 11.82 2.93 -3.79
C PRO A 12 10.59 3.40 -3.02
N TRP A 13 9.43 3.55 -3.68
CA TRP A 13 8.22 4.07 -3.03
C TRP A 13 7.73 3.23 -1.84
N PHE A 14 8.21 1.98 -1.71
CA PHE A 14 7.95 1.08 -0.59
C PHE A 14 8.90 1.27 0.61
N GLU A 15 9.99 2.04 0.47
CA GLU A 15 10.86 2.44 1.59
C GLU A 15 10.30 3.69 2.27
N HIS A 16 9.58 3.47 3.36
CA HIS A 16 9.03 4.52 4.20
C HIS A 16 10.11 5.08 5.13
N THR A 17 10.75 6.18 4.72
CA THR A 17 11.43 7.04 5.70
C THR A 17 10.49 8.16 6.12
N GLU A 18 10.52 8.56 7.39
CA GLU A 18 9.64 9.60 7.95
C GLU A 18 9.71 10.93 7.16
N THR A 19 10.85 11.19 6.53
CA THR A 19 11.13 12.37 5.68
C THR A 19 10.98 12.12 4.18
N GLY A 20 10.96 10.88 3.70
CA GLY A 20 10.89 10.52 2.27
C GLY A 20 9.47 10.25 1.74
N LEU A 21 8.48 10.15 2.63
CA LEU A 21 7.09 9.96 2.25
C LEU A 21 6.51 11.23 1.60
N THR A 22 6.38 11.18 0.27
CA THR A 22 5.66 12.21 -0.50
C THR A 22 4.23 12.39 0.02
N SER A 23 3.63 13.56 -0.23
CA SER A 23 2.21 13.81 0.14
C SER A 23 1.29 12.69 -0.39
N ASN A 24 1.53 12.25 -1.62
CA ASN A 24 0.81 11.14 -2.24
C ASN A 24 1.00 9.81 -1.48
N GLY A 25 2.23 9.51 -1.07
CA GLY A 25 2.53 8.33 -0.26
C GLY A 25 1.81 8.35 1.10
N ARG A 26 1.72 9.52 1.75
CA ARG A 26 0.98 9.63 3.03
C ARG A 26 -0.51 9.31 2.89
N GLN A 27 -1.10 9.67 1.75
CA GLN A 27 -2.53 9.49 1.50
C GLN A 27 -2.87 8.10 0.96
N HIS A 28 -2.05 7.61 0.02
CA HIS A 28 -2.40 6.44 -0.78
C HIS A 28 -1.50 5.23 -0.55
N CYS A 29 -0.39 5.34 0.22
CA CYS A 29 0.43 4.19 0.52
C CYS A 29 -0.34 3.20 1.41
N PRO A 30 -0.50 1.94 0.99
CA PRO A 30 -1.20 0.93 1.78
C PRO A 30 -0.54 0.64 3.15
N TYR A 31 0.77 0.82 3.27
CA TYR A 31 1.50 0.57 4.52
C TYR A 31 1.41 1.74 5.52
N THR A 32 1.34 2.98 5.02
CA THR A 32 1.22 4.18 5.88
C THR A 32 -0.24 4.47 6.23
N ASN A 33 -1.16 4.16 5.32
CA ASN A 33 -2.59 4.40 5.48
C ASN A 33 -3.40 3.15 5.11
N PRO A 34 -3.29 2.05 5.88
CA PRO A 34 -4.07 0.83 5.63
C PRO A 34 -5.57 1.11 5.74
N ASN A 35 -6.38 0.37 4.99
CA ASN A 35 -7.82 0.53 5.03
C ASN A 35 -8.41 0.03 6.37
N ALA A 36 -9.69 0.31 6.64
CA ALA A 36 -10.32 -0.04 7.92
C ALA A 36 -10.28 -1.54 8.24
N SER A 37 -10.39 -2.40 7.22
CA SER A 37 -10.35 -3.85 7.38
C SER A 37 -8.93 -4.35 7.73
N GLU A 38 -7.92 -3.79 7.08
CA GLU A 38 -6.49 -4.08 7.35
C GLU A 38 -6.10 -3.58 8.75
N GLN A 39 -6.53 -2.37 9.14
CA GLN A 39 -6.31 -1.85 10.49
C GLN A 39 -6.95 -2.74 11.56
N GLN A 40 -8.16 -3.26 11.31
CA GLN A 40 -8.84 -4.15 12.24
C GLN A 40 -8.10 -5.49 12.38
N LEU A 41 -7.57 -6.02 11.28
CA LEU A 41 -6.74 -7.23 11.30
C LEU A 41 -5.46 -7.01 12.12
N VAL A 42 -4.77 -5.89 11.91
CA VAL A 42 -3.55 -5.54 12.66
C VAL A 42 -3.83 -5.43 14.15
N ARG A 43 -4.92 -4.74 14.55
CA ARG A 43 -5.29 -4.63 15.97
C ARG A 43 -5.56 -5.99 16.62
N ARG A 44 -6.19 -6.92 15.89
CA ARG A 44 -6.41 -8.29 16.37
C ARG A 44 -5.09 -9.05 16.52
N LEU A 45 -4.18 -8.91 15.56
CA LEU A 45 -2.85 -9.52 15.61
C LEU A 45 -2.02 -8.96 16.77
N GLN A 46 -2.09 -7.65 17.03
CA GLN A 46 -1.35 -7.00 18.11
C GLN A 46 -1.74 -7.48 19.51
N HIS A 47 -2.94 -8.03 19.69
CA HIS A 47 -3.31 -8.69 20.94
C HIS A 47 -2.55 -10.00 21.19
N LEU A 48 -2.06 -10.66 20.13
CA LEU A 48 -1.29 -11.90 20.21
C LEU A 48 0.22 -11.66 20.09
N LEU A 49 0.61 -10.67 19.28
CA LEU A 49 1.99 -10.32 18.96
C LEU A 49 2.12 -8.79 18.95
N PRO A 50 2.62 -8.16 20.02
CA PRO A 50 2.66 -6.70 20.14
C PRO A 50 3.33 -5.99 18.96
N ASP A 51 4.34 -6.61 18.37
CA ASP A 51 5.12 -6.07 17.24
C ASP A 51 4.51 -6.42 15.87
N ALA A 52 3.26 -6.89 15.81
CA ALA A 52 2.59 -7.16 14.55
C ALA A 52 2.44 -5.88 13.72
N THR A 53 3.07 -5.88 12.55
CA THR A 53 3.00 -4.79 11.57
C THR A 53 1.89 -5.04 10.53
N PRO A 54 1.35 -3.97 9.90
CA PRO A 54 0.43 -4.10 8.80
C PRO A 54 1.01 -4.94 7.67
N ARG A 55 0.37 -6.06 7.37
CA ARG A 55 0.55 -6.77 6.11
C ARG A 55 -0.53 -6.27 5.16
N VAL A 56 -0.10 -5.52 4.17
CA VAL A 56 -0.97 -5.06 3.08
C VAL A 56 -1.47 -6.27 2.31
N GLY A 57 -2.77 -6.34 2.09
CA GLY A 57 -3.38 -7.37 1.25
C GLY A 57 -2.92 -7.22 -0.19
N LYS A 58 -2.57 -8.34 -0.83
CA LYS A 58 -2.34 -8.39 -2.28
C LYS A 58 -3.51 -9.08 -2.95
N ASP A 59 -3.94 -8.50 -4.05
CA ASP A 59 -5.10 -9.01 -4.78
C ASP A 59 -5.02 -8.66 -6.28
N ASP A 60 -5.94 -9.23 -7.05
CA ASP A 60 -6.21 -8.80 -8.42
C ASP A 60 -7.09 -7.56 -8.43
N TRP A 61 -6.53 -6.46 -8.92
CA TRP A 61 -7.19 -5.17 -8.99
C TRP A 61 -7.50 -4.78 -10.43
N GLN A 62 -8.58 -4.03 -10.59
CA GLN A 62 -8.88 -3.27 -11.81
C GLN A 62 -8.96 -1.79 -11.46
N CYS A 63 -8.19 -0.96 -12.15
CA CYS A 63 -8.31 0.49 -12.05
C CYS A 63 -9.37 0.99 -13.04
N THR A 64 -10.48 1.50 -12.54
CA THR A 64 -11.58 2.00 -13.38
C THR A 64 -11.22 3.27 -14.17
N GLN A 65 -10.17 4.00 -13.77
CA GLN A 65 -9.75 5.24 -14.41
C GLN A 65 -8.81 5.03 -15.62
N CYS A 66 -7.94 4.01 -15.59
CA CYS A 66 -7.03 3.70 -16.71
C CYS A 66 -7.31 2.33 -17.34
N GLU A 67 -8.38 1.68 -16.89
CA GLU A 67 -8.87 0.38 -17.36
C GLU A 67 -7.84 -0.76 -17.27
N SER A 68 -6.72 -0.54 -16.56
CA SER A 68 -5.67 -1.51 -16.40
C SER A 68 -6.00 -2.50 -15.28
N ASN A 69 -5.69 -3.76 -15.56
CA ASN A 69 -5.69 -4.82 -14.58
C ASN A 69 -4.28 -4.98 -14.03
N TYR A 70 -4.16 -5.13 -12.71
CA TYR A 70 -2.86 -5.31 -12.08
C TYR A 70 -3.00 -6.21 -10.84
N TYR A 71 -1.94 -6.96 -10.54
CA TYR A 71 -1.85 -7.79 -9.34
C TYR A 71 -0.90 -7.14 -8.35
N GLY A 72 -1.26 -7.14 -7.07
CA GLY A 72 -0.40 -6.64 -6.01
C GLY A 72 -1.19 -5.84 -4.99
N GLU A 73 -0.56 -4.80 -4.46
CA GLU A 73 -1.15 -3.95 -3.42
C GLU A 73 -2.17 -2.99 -4.02
N HIS A 74 -3.13 -2.51 -3.21
CA HIS A 74 -4.21 -1.60 -3.63
C HIS A 74 -3.69 -0.21 -4.01
N TYR A 75 -2.96 -0.09 -5.11
CA TYR A 75 -2.37 1.16 -5.60
C TYR A 75 -2.05 1.05 -7.10
N CYS A 76 -2.75 1.83 -7.92
CA CYS A 76 -2.50 1.86 -9.36
C CYS A 76 -1.27 2.70 -9.68
N LEU A 77 -0.22 2.10 -10.26
CA LEU A 77 1.01 2.83 -10.62
C LEU A 77 0.81 3.84 -11.75
N THR A 78 -0.15 3.61 -12.65
CA THR A 78 -0.47 4.53 -13.75
C THR A 78 -1.19 5.78 -13.25
N CYS A 79 -2.23 5.61 -12.43
CA CYS A 79 -2.98 6.74 -11.86
C CYS A 79 -2.35 7.33 -10.60
N ARG A 80 -1.36 6.64 -10.02
CA ARG A 80 -0.68 6.97 -8.75
C ARG A 80 -1.64 7.18 -7.57
N THR A 81 -2.75 6.46 -7.57
CA THR A 81 -3.77 6.48 -6.52
C THR A 81 -4.40 5.09 -6.36
N ARG A 82 -5.06 4.88 -5.23
CA ARG A 82 -5.88 3.70 -4.95
C ARG A 82 -7.37 3.90 -5.20
N ASP A 83 -7.84 5.13 -5.38
CA ASP A 83 -9.26 5.50 -5.30
C ASP A 83 -10.14 4.81 -6.36
N PHE A 84 -9.55 4.49 -7.51
CA PHE A 84 -10.24 3.87 -8.64
C PHE A 84 -10.04 2.36 -8.72
N SER A 85 -9.30 1.78 -7.78
CA SER A 85 -8.92 0.37 -7.80
C SER A 85 -9.96 -0.48 -7.08
N GLN A 86 -10.49 -1.48 -7.77
CA GLN A 86 -11.50 -2.41 -7.26
C GLN A 86 -10.97 -3.83 -7.33
N SER A 87 -11.15 -4.60 -6.25
CA SER A 87 -10.76 -6.01 -6.25
C SER A 87 -11.71 -6.78 -7.16
N LYS A 88 -11.16 -7.66 -7.98
CA LYS A 88 -11.94 -8.51 -8.89
C LYS A 88 -12.75 -9.59 -8.15
N TRP A 89 -12.42 -9.87 -6.90
CA TRP A 89 -13.03 -10.95 -6.12
C TRP A 89 -14.10 -10.47 -5.14
N VAL A 90 -14.34 -9.15 -5.08
CA VAL A 90 -15.51 -8.61 -4.37
C VAL A 90 -16.73 -8.78 -5.27
N THR A 91 -17.28 -10.00 -5.29
CA THR A 91 -18.68 -10.19 -5.66
C THR A 91 -19.56 -9.54 -4.58
N SER A 92 -20.47 -8.68 -5.06
CA SER A 92 -21.59 -7.96 -4.42
C SER A 92 -21.98 -8.28 -2.98
#